data_AF-A0A0J0Y7Y0-F1
#
_entry.id   AF-A0A0J0Y7Y0-F1
#
_cell.length_a   1.000
_cell.length_b   1.000
_cell.length_c   1.000
_cell.angle_alpha   90.00
_cell.angle_beta   90.00
_cell.angle_gamma   90.00
#
_symmetry.space_group_name_H-M   'P 1'
#
loop_
_entity.id
_entity.type
_entity.pdbx_description
1 polymer ?
#
loop_
_entity_poly.entity_id
_entity_poly.type
_entity_poly.pdbx_seq_one_letter_code
_entity_poly.pdbx_strand_id
1 'polypeptide(L)' 'MAKTKKKAVKKKGGKKKDKKKKKGLKKNKLGVKNSLVNNINARKKKGKSRSKKKSKISKKAYKKMKKGWK' A
#
# COMPACT_ATOMS: atom_id res chain seq x y z
N MET A 1 20.60 -21.86 46.63
CA MET A 1 19.58 -20.79 46.56
C MET A 1 19.68 -20.09 45.21
N ALA A 2 18.71 -20.34 44.33
CA ALA A 2 18.68 -19.80 42.97
C ALA A 2 18.29 -18.31 42.96
N LYS A 3 18.97 -17.50 42.15
CA LYS A 3 18.51 -16.17 41.73
C LYS A 3 18.52 -16.10 40.21
N THR A 4 17.37 -16.41 39.62
CA THR A 4 17.12 -16.38 38.18
C THR A 4 17.02 -14.93 37.70
N LYS A 5 17.96 -14.49 36.85
CA LYS A 5 17.85 -13.19 36.15
C LYS A 5 16.84 -13.35 35.01
N LYS A 6 15.61 -12.89 35.22
CA LYS A 6 14.60 -12.78 34.14
C LYS A 6 15.11 -11.82 33.06
N LYS A 7 15.49 -12.37 31.90
CA LYS A 7 15.73 -11.60 30.66
C LYS A 7 14.39 -11.02 30.20
N ALA A 8 14.23 -9.70 30.33
CA ALA A 8 13.13 -8.99 29.70
C ALA A 8 13.29 -9.07 28.17
N VAL A 9 12.48 -9.90 27.52
CA VAL A 9 12.36 -9.97 26.07
C VAL A 9 11.83 -8.62 25.58
N LYS A 10 12.70 -7.80 24.97
CA LYS A 10 12.30 -6.62 24.21
C LYS A 10 11.40 -7.08 23.06
N LYS A 11 10.09 -7.01 23.27
CA LYS A 11 9.06 -7.24 22.24
C LYS A 11 9.26 -6.19 21.14
N LYS A 12 9.84 -6.61 20.01
CA LYS A 12 9.82 -5.87 18.73
C LYS A 12 8.35 -5.62 18.36
N GLY A 13 7.85 -4.42 18.64
CA GLY A 13 6.45 -4.08 18.46
C GLY A 13 6.28 -2.62 18.06
N GLY A 14 6.00 -2.42 16.78
CA GLY A 14 5.44 -1.18 16.25
C GLY A 14 6.45 -0.11 15.83
N LYS A 15 6.79 -0.09 14.53
CA LYS A 15 7.19 1.15 13.86
C LYS A 15 6.11 2.20 14.16
N LYS A 16 6.39 3.16 15.05
CA LYS A 16 5.64 4.42 15.13
C LYS A 16 5.65 4.99 13.72
N LYS A 17 4.49 4.94 13.06
CA LYS A 17 4.31 5.53 11.74
C LYS A 17 4.18 7.02 12.02
N ASP A 18 5.31 7.70 12.01
CA ASP A 18 5.36 9.15 12.14
C ASP A 18 4.29 9.73 11.21
N LYS A 19 3.28 10.35 11.80
CA LYS A 19 2.24 11.09 11.06
C LYS A 19 2.93 12.33 10.49
N LYS A 20 3.74 12.12 9.45
CA LYS A 20 4.41 13.19 8.69
C LYS A 20 3.30 14.11 8.21
N LYS A 21 3.30 15.34 8.73
CA LYS A 21 2.37 16.43 8.41
C LYS A 21 2.00 16.36 6.94
N LYS A 22 0.70 16.20 6.63
CA LYS A 22 0.20 16.20 5.26
C LYS A 22 0.37 17.61 4.68
N LYS A 23 1.58 17.97 4.22
CA LYS A 23 1.78 19.07 3.27
C LYS A 23 0.77 18.85 2.15
N GLY A 24 -0.01 19.90 1.85
CA GLY A 24 -1.25 19.90 1.07
C GLY A 24 -1.34 18.75 0.08
N LEU A 25 -2.39 17.93 0.22
CA LEU A 25 -2.59 16.79 -0.66
C LEU A 25 -2.67 17.30 -2.10
N LYS A 26 -1.66 16.99 -2.92
CA LYS A 26 -1.59 17.38 -4.33
C LYS A 26 -2.86 16.89 -5.04
N LYS A 27 -3.77 17.81 -5.31
CA LYS A 27 -4.98 17.61 -6.12
C LYS A 27 -4.58 17.67 -7.60
N ASN A 28 -5.33 16.98 -8.47
CA ASN A 28 -5.17 17.16 -9.93
C ASN A 28 -5.82 18.49 -10.38
N LYS A 29 -5.76 18.80 -11.69
CA LYS A 29 -6.38 20.02 -12.28
C LYS A 29 -7.89 20.14 -11.97
N LEU A 30 -8.58 19.02 -11.74
CA LEU A 30 -10.01 18.96 -11.38
C LEU A 30 -10.26 19.01 -9.85
N GLY A 31 -9.24 19.29 -9.03
CA GLY A 31 -9.37 19.32 -7.57
C GLY A 31 -9.49 17.95 -6.90
N VAL A 32 -9.42 16.85 -7.66
CA VAL A 32 -9.60 15.47 -7.16
C VAL A 32 -8.32 14.98 -6.48
N LYS A 33 -8.47 14.65 -5.20
CA LYS A 33 -7.40 14.23 -4.29
C LYS A 33 -6.94 12.79 -4.51
N ASN A 34 -7.87 11.90 -4.84
CA ASN A 34 -7.65 10.45 -5.00
C ASN A 34 -7.91 10.00 -6.44
N SER A 35 -7.49 10.80 -7.42
CA SER A 35 -7.64 10.42 -8.82
C SER A 35 -6.95 9.07 -9.09
N LEU A 36 -7.49 8.32 -10.05
CA LEU A 36 -6.94 7.02 -10.44
C LEU A 36 -5.44 7.13 -10.79
N VAL A 37 -5.06 8.16 -11.55
CA VAL A 37 -3.67 8.44 -11.95
C VAL A 37 -2.78 8.70 -10.73
N ASN A 38 -3.23 9.52 -9.77
CA ASN A 38 -2.48 9.79 -8.55
C ASN A 38 -2.27 8.52 -7.72
N ASN A 39 -3.30 7.67 -7.61
CA ASN A 39 -3.21 6.39 -6.92
C ASN A 39 -2.22 5.44 -7.60
N ILE A 40 -2.26 5.33 -8.94
CA ILE A 40 -1.32 4.50 -9.71
C ILE A 40 0.12 4.97 -9.47
N ASN A 41 0.39 6.27 -9.62
CA ASN A 41 1.72 6.85 -9.42
C ASN A 41 2.21 6.68 -7.98
N ALA A 42 1.34 6.89 -6.99
CA ALA A 42 1.67 6.66 -5.59
C ALA A 42 1.99 5.18 -5.30
N ARG A 43 1.35 4.22 -5.99
CA ARG A 43 1.67 2.79 -5.85
C ARG A 43 3.00 2.43 -6.52
N LYS A 44 3.29 3.00 -7.69
CA LYS A 44 4.56 2.86 -8.41
C LYS A 44 5.73 3.38 -7.57
N LYS A 45 5.67 4.63 -7.10
CA LYS A 45 6.70 5.25 -6.23
C LYS A 45 6.95 4.47 -4.93
N LYS A 46 5.91 3.82 -4.40
CA LYS A 46 5.99 2.98 -3.19
C LYS A 46 6.45 1.54 -3.47
N GLY A 47 6.73 1.17 -4.72
CA GLY A 47 7.13 -0.20 -5.09
C GLY A 47 6.07 -1.28 -4.85
N LYS A 48 4.81 -0.91 -4.57
CA LYS A 48 3.71 -1.84 -4.25
C LYS A 48 2.80 -2.16 -5.44
N SER A 49 3.25 -1.82 -6.64
CA SER A 49 2.59 -2.29 -7.86
C SER A 49 2.84 -3.78 -8.00
N ARG A 50 1.80 -4.54 -8.35
CA ARG A 50 1.94 -5.99 -8.55
C ARG A 50 2.46 -6.24 -9.96
N SER A 51 3.41 -7.15 -10.11
CA SER A 51 3.78 -7.66 -11.44
C SER A 51 2.62 -8.46 -12.03
N LYS A 52 2.62 -8.65 -13.35
CA LYS A 52 1.57 -9.44 -14.03
C LYS A 52 1.50 -10.87 -13.50
N LYS A 53 2.67 -11.46 -13.18
CA LYS A 53 2.79 -12.80 -12.56
C LYS A 53 2.11 -12.88 -11.18
N LYS A 54 2.15 -11.81 -10.37
CA LYS A 54 1.50 -11.72 -9.04
C LYS A 54 0.08 -11.13 -9.10
N SER A 55 -0.54 -11.13 -10.27
CA SER A 55 -1.92 -10.67 -10.42
C SER A 55 -2.88 -11.64 -9.73
N LYS A 56 -3.81 -11.11 -8.94
CA LYS A 56 -4.93 -11.90 -8.38
C LYS A 56 -6.08 -12.08 -9.38
N ILE A 57 -6.04 -11.36 -10.49
CA ILE A 57 -7.06 -11.42 -11.53
C ILE A 57 -6.71 -12.59 -12.47
N SER A 58 -7.61 -13.58 -12.54
CA SER A 58 -7.49 -14.71 -13.45
C SER A 58 -7.68 -14.27 -14.92
N LYS A 59 -7.16 -15.07 -15.87
CA LYS A 59 -7.34 -14.80 -17.31
C LYS A 59 -8.83 -14.69 -17.70
N LYS A 60 -9.67 -15.56 -17.14
CA LYS A 60 -11.13 -15.55 -17.37
C LYS A 60 -11.78 -14.27 -16.85
N ALA A 61 -11.43 -13.85 -15.62
CA ALA A 61 -11.94 -12.60 -15.04
C ALA A 61 -11.51 -11.37 -15.86
N TYR A 62 -10.25 -11.35 -16.34
CA TYR A 62 -9.76 -10.27 -17.21
C TYR A 62 -10.53 -10.20 -18.53
N LYS A 63 -10.79 -11.35 -19.18
CA LYS A 63 -11.60 -11.41 -20.41
C LYS A 63 -13.02 -10.86 -20.19
N LYS A 64 -13.66 -11.22 -19.08
CA LYS A 64 -15.00 -10.70 -18.73
C LYS A 64 -14.98 -9.18 -18.51
N MET A 65 -14.01 -8.67 -17.76
CA MET A 65 -13.85 -7.22 -17.53
C MET A 65 -13.65 -6.43 -18.83
N LYS A 66 -13.01 -7.04 -19.83
CA LYS A 66 -12.77 -6.42 -21.15
C LYS A 66 -14.02 -6.43 -22.04
N LYS A 67 -14.90 -7.43 -21.89
CA LYS A 67 -16.15 -7.56 -22.65
C LYS A 67 -17.17 -6.55 -22.13
N GLY A 68 -17.19 -5.35 -22.70
CA GLY A 68 -18.04 -4.23 -22.25
C GLY A 68 -17.24 -2.99 -21.85
N TRP A 69 -15.91 -3.06 -21.92
CA TRP A 69 -15.07 -1.88 -21.90
C TRP A 69 -15.10 -1.26 -23.31
N LYS A 70 -16.09 -0.40 -23.58
CA LYS A 70 -16.17 0.47 -24.76
C LYS A 70 -15.55 1.82 -24.43
#